data_AF-A0A938RHX2-F1
#
_entry.id   AF-A0A938RHX2-F1
#
_cell.length_a   1.000
_cell.length_b   1.000
_cell.length_c   1.000
_cell.angle_alpha   90.00
_cell.angle_beta   90.00
_cell.angle_gamma   90.00
#
_symmetry.space_group_name_H-M   'P 1'
#
loop_
_entity.id
_entity.type
_entity.pdbx_description
1 polymer ?
#
loop_
_entity_poly.entity_id
_entity_poly.type
_entity_poly.pdbx_seq_one_letter_code
_entity_poly.pdbx_strand_id
1 'polypeptide(L)'
;MRSSLFYGDVKHTRFWPLEHRLRYPLYLFGIDLDDLRVLENSLWLFGLNRSRPVALYDRDYLTEGEGSIREKLLRFLSAEGIADRAVRVILVTSPRHFGRVFNPVSFYYVFDAAEKLTCAVAEVNNTFGERHIYLLRRAEAEDDPGGFPARFTAPKAFHVSPFNDMEGTYA
;
A
#
# COMPACT_ATOMS: atom_id res chain seq x y z
N MET A 1 -6.47 -13.26 14.11
CA MET A 1 -5.69 -12.95 12.90
C MET A 1 -6.65 -12.39 11.86
N ARG A 2 -6.46 -11.13 11.47
CA ARG A 2 -7.27 -10.41 10.48
C ARG A 2 -6.53 -10.22 9.15
N SER A 3 -5.27 -10.64 9.11
CA SER A 3 -4.45 -10.64 7.90
C SER A 3 -4.97 -11.62 6.83
N SER A 4 -4.87 -11.24 5.57
CA SER A 4 -5.38 -11.98 4.41
C SER A 4 -4.39 -11.97 3.25
N LEU A 5 -4.57 -12.90 2.31
CA LEU A 5 -3.87 -12.94 1.03
C LEU A 5 -4.87 -12.66 -0.08
N PHE A 6 -4.64 -11.61 -0.84
CA PHE A 6 -5.40 -11.29 -2.03
C PHE A 6 -4.73 -11.92 -3.25
N TYR A 7 -5.56 -12.52 -4.10
CA TYR A 7 -5.18 -13.10 -5.38
C TYR A 7 -6.00 -12.44 -6.48
N GLY A 8 -5.36 -12.11 -7.58
CA GLY A 8 -6.00 -11.56 -8.76
C GLY A 8 -5.12 -11.66 -9.99
N ASP A 9 -5.45 -10.88 -11.01
CA ASP A 9 -4.70 -10.82 -12.25
C ASP A 9 -4.40 -9.36 -12.61
N VAL A 10 -3.19 -9.10 -13.09
CA VAL A 10 -2.86 -7.85 -13.75
C VAL A 10 -2.91 -8.07 -15.25
N LYS A 11 -3.59 -7.17 -15.96
CA LYS A 11 -3.70 -7.21 -17.42
C LYS A 11 -3.15 -5.90 -18.01
N HIS A 12 -2.10 -6.02 -18.80
CA HIS A 12 -1.59 -4.93 -19.63
C HIS A 12 -2.06 -5.14 -21.06
N THR A 13 -2.74 -4.14 -21.63
CA THR A 13 -3.16 -4.16 -23.04
C THR A 13 -2.62 -2.90 -23.72
N ARG A 14 -1.78 -3.10 -24.73
CA ARG A 14 -1.32 -2.04 -25.62
C ARG A 14 -2.05 -2.21 -26.95
N PHE A 15 -2.77 -1.18 -27.38
CA PHE A 15 -3.61 -1.27 -28.59
C PHE A 15 -2.89 -0.85 -29.89
N TRP A 16 -1.83 -0.05 -29.80
CA TRP A 16 -1.13 0.50 -30.97
C TRP A 16 0.40 0.42 -30.79
N PRO A 17 1.20 0.13 -31.85
CA PRO A 17 0.82 -0.07 -33.25
C PRO A 17 0.25 -1.46 -33.58
N LEU A 18 0.53 -2.46 -32.74
CA LEU A 18 -0.05 -3.79 -32.79
C LEU A 18 -0.65 -4.12 -31.42
N GLU A 19 -1.77 -4.82 -31.40
CA GLU A 19 -2.39 -5.21 -30.14
C GLU A 19 -1.55 -6.28 -29.41
N HIS A 20 -1.06 -5.94 -28.23
CA HIS A 20 -0.38 -6.87 -27.33
C HIS A 20 -1.10 -6.91 -25.99
N ARG A 21 -1.46 -8.12 -25.57
CA ARG A 21 -2.07 -8.40 -24.26
C ARG A 21 -1.14 -9.28 -23.44
N LEU A 22 -0.81 -8.82 -22.25
CA LEU A 22 -0.10 -9.59 -21.24
C LEU A 22 -1.00 -9.70 -20.01
N ARG A 23 -1.21 -10.91 -19.51
CA ARG A 23 -1.94 -11.18 -18.27
C ARG A 23 -1.09 -12.08 -17.39
N TYR A 24 -0.96 -11.74 -16.11
CA TYR A 24 -0.24 -12.55 -15.14
C TYR A 24 -0.90 -12.47 -13.76
N PRO A 25 -0.76 -13.51 -12.92
CA PRO A 25 -1.31 -13.51 -11.58
C PRO A 25 -0.61 -12.46 -10.70
N LEU A 26 -1.40 -11.86 -9.82
CA LEU A 26 -0.95 -10.93 -8.79
C LEU A 26 -1.32 -11.48 -7.41
N TYR A 27 -0.39 -11.40 -6.49
CA TYR A 27 -0.59 -11.71 -5.08
C TYR A 27 -0.26 -10.48 -4.25
N LEU A 28 -1.20 -10.06 -3.40
CA LEU A 28 -0.99 -8.97 -2.46
C LEU A 28 -1.30 -9.46 -1.04
N PHE A 29 -0.49 -9.03 -0.08
CA PHE A 29 -0.67 -9.36 1.32
C PHE A 29 -1.44 -8.22 1.97
N GLY A 30 -2.60 -8.52 2.57
CA GLY A 30 -3.34 -7.62 3.44
C GLY A 30 -2.99 -7.91 4.89
N ILE A 31 -1.99 -7.23 5.43
CA ILE A 31 -1.44 -7.51 6.76
C ILE A 31 -2.00 -6.50 7.75
N ASP A 32 -2.63 -6.98 8.82
CA ASP A 32 -2.86 -6.14 9.99
C ASP A 32 -1.50 -5.89 10.66
N LEU A 33 -1.10 -4.63 10.79
CA LEU A 33 0.21 -4.29 11.34
C LEU A 33 0.38 -4.76 12.80
N ASP A 34 -0.73 -4.92 13.52
CA ASP A 34 -0.71 -5.45 14.89
C ASP A 34 -0.54 -6.99 14.92
N ASP A 35 -0.82 -7.70 13.81
CA ASP A 35 -0.64 -9.15 13.66
C ASP A 35 0.80 -9.55 13.27
N LEU A 36 1.70 -8.61 12.94
CA LEU A 36 3.02 -8.92 12.36
C LEU A 36 3.86 -9.93 13.17
N ARG A 37 3.90 -9.78 14.50
CA ARG A 37 4.62 -10.72 15.38
C ARG A 37 3.96 -12.09 15.42
N VAL A 38 2.63 -12.15 15.34
CA VAL A 38 1.88 -13.42 15.29
C VAL A 38 2.17 -14.14 13.98
N LEU A 39 2.21 -13.41 12.86
CA LEU A 39 2.57 -13.96 11.55
C LEU A 39 3.98 -14.54 11.53
N GLU A 40 4.97 -13.82 12.06
CA GLU A 40 6.35 -14.30 12.15
C GLU A 40 6.50 -15.60 12.95
N ASN A 41 5.74 -15.72 14.06
CA ASN A 41 5.78 -16.91 14.91
C ASN A 41 5.01 -18.09 14.31
N SER A 42 3.95 -17.82 13.52
CA SER A 42 3.07 -18.85 12.97
C SER A 42 3.51 -19.37 11.60
N LEU A 43 4.20 -18.52 10.82
CA LEU A 43 4.58 -18.82 9.44
C LEU A 43 6.11 -18.93 9.33
N TRP A 44 6.62 -20.15 9.28
CA TRP A 44 8.06 -20.41 9.20
C TRP A 44 8.74 -19.83 7.93
N LEU A 45 7.99 -19.61 6.84
CA LEU A 45 8.48 -18.98 5.61
C LEU A 45 8.40 -17.45 5.62
N PHE A 46 7.76 -16.86 6.64
CA PHE A 46 7.64 -15.42 6.81
C PHE A 46 8.74 -14.89 7.73
N GLY A 47 9.25 -13.70 7.44
CA GLY A 47 10.24 -13.01 8.26
C GLY A 47 9.94 -11.53 8.40
N LEU A 48 10.04 -11.02 9.63
CA LEU A 48 10.02 -9.58 9.90
C LEU A 48 11.47 -9.12 10.12
N ASN A 49 11.94 -8.18 9.31
CA ASN A 49 13.32 -7.67 9.32
C ASN A 49 14.41 -8.76 9.24
N ARG A 50 14.09 -9.93 8.67
CA ARG A 50 15.01 -11.07 8.56
C ARG A 50 14.85 -11.79 7.24
N SER A 51 15.91 -12.44 6.78
CA SER A 51 15.91 -13.16 5.50
C SER A 51 15.10 -14.44 5.59
N ARG A 52 13.98 -14.49 4.86
CA ARG A 52 13.09 -15.63 4.66
C ARG A 52 12.52 -15.58 3.23
N PRO A 53 11.94 -16.69 2.71
CA PRO A 53 11.37 -16.70 1.36
C PRO A 53 10.33 -15.62 1.11
N VAL A 54 9.51 -15.31 2.13
CA VAL A 54 8.68 -14.10 2.16
C VAL A 54 9.14 -13.25 3.34
N ALA A 55 9.52 -12.00 3.08
CA ALA A 55 10.03 -11.15 4.15
C ALA A 55 9.58 -9.70 3.99
N LEU A 56 9.27 -9.08 5.13
CA LEU A 56 8.89 -7.69 5.24
C LEU A 56 9.94 -6.97 6.09
N TYR A 57 10.52 -5.90 5.55
CA TYR A 57 11.53 -5.10 6.24
C TYR A 57 11.01 -3.69 6.44
N ASP A 58 11.09 -3.17 7.65
CA ASP A 58 10.61 -1.82 7.99
C ASP A 58 11.28 -0.73 7.14
N ARG A 59 12.53 -0.94 6.71
CA ARG A 59 13.28 -0.01 5.85
C ARG A 59 12.68 0.16 4.46
N ASP A 60 11.92 -0.83 3.98
CA ASP A 60 11.37 -0.80 2.61
C ASP A 60 10.14 0.10 2.49
N TYR A 61 9.57 0.54 3.61
CA TYR A 61 8.28 1.22 3.66
C TYR A 61 8.38 2.66 4.19
N LEU A 62 7.48 3.50 3.70
CA LEU A 62 7.19 4.88 4.09
C LEU A 62 8.38 5.85 4.02
N THR A 63 9.02 6.14 5.15
CA THR A 63 10.15 7.07 5.25
C THR A 63 11.40 6.32 5.69
N GLU A 64 12.55 6.79 5.22
CA GLU A 64 13.83 6.32 5.74
C GLU A 64 13.95 6.70 7.21
N GLY A 65 14.64 5.84 7.98
CA GLY A 65 14.79 6.00 9.42
C GLY A 65 14.33 4.79 10.23
N GLU A 66 14.53 4.91 11.54
CA GLU A 66 14.29 3.85 12.51
C GLU A 66 12.80 3.67 12.84
N GLY A 67 12.49 2.51 13.41
CA GLY A 67 11.14 2.15 13.84
C GLY A 67 10.40 1.25 12.85
N SER A 68 9.35 0.63 13.36
CA SER A 68 8.42 -0.22 12.64
C SER A 68 7.64 0.56 11.57
N ILE A 69 7.08 -0.17 10.59
CA ILE A 69 6.13 0.42 9.62
C ILE A 69 5.03 1.22 10.32
N ARG A 70 4.46 0.70 11.40
CA ARG A 70 3.37 1.36 12.15
C ARG A 70 3.83 2.70 12.73
N GLU A 71 5.02 2.73 13.36
CA GLU A 71 5.57 3.97 13.94
C GLU A 71 5.88 5.02 12.86
N LYS A 72 6.43 4.59 11.71
CA LYS A 72 6.66 5.48 10.56
C LYS A 72 5.35 6.09 10.05
N LEU A 73 4.31 5.26 9.92
CA LEU A 73 3.00 5.71 9.47
C LEU A 73 2.39 6.70 10.45
N LEU A 74 2.46 6.41 11.76
CA LEU A 74 1.92 7.30 12.77
C LEU A 74 2.66 8.65 12.81
N ARG A 75 3.98 8.68 12.60
CA ARG A 75 4.71 9.95 12.45
C ARG A 75 4.22 10.76 11.25
N PHE A 76 4.03 10.11 10.12
CA PHE A 76 3.46 10.75 8.93
C PHE A 76 2.05 11.28 9.21
N LEU A 77 1.16 10.47 9.79
CA LEU A 77 -0.21 10.88 10.13
C LEU A 77 -0.27 11.95 11.22
N SER A 78 0.72 12.02 12.11
CA SER A 78 0.81 13.03 13.17
C SER A 78 1.12 14.41 12.58
N ALA A 79 2.05 14.49 11.62
CA ALA A 79 2.32 15.71 10.87
C ALA A 79 1.09 16.22 10.11
N GLU A 80 0.18 15.32 9.77
CA GLU A 80 -1.07 15.58 9.06
C GLU A 80 -2.29 15.84 9.98
N GLY A 81 -2.11 15.69 11.31
CA GLY A 81 -3.15 15.92 12.31
C GLY A 81 -4.19 14.80 12.47
N ILE A 82 -3.89 13.56 12.07
CA ILE A 82 -4.84 12.43 12.05
C ILE A 82 -4.42 11.25 12.94
N ALA A 83 -3.18 11.25 13.47
CA ALA A 83 -2.63 10.12 14.22
C ALA A 83 -3.52 9.62 15.38
N ASP A 84 -4.19 10.50 16.11
CA ASP A 84 -5.03 10.14 17.26
C ASP A 84 -6.23 9.26 16.91
N ARG A 85 -6.62 9.24 15.62
CA ARG A 85 -7.74 8.43 15.10
C ARG A 85 -7.26 7.09 14.52
N ALA A 86 -5.96 6.87 14.41
CA ALA A 86 -5.38 5.68 13.81
C ALA A 86 -5.25 4.55 14.84
N VAL A 87 -6.34 3.79 15.01
CA VAL A 87 -6.38 2.66 15.95
C VAL A 87 -5.81 1.40 15.31
N ARG A 88 -6.30 1.05 14.13
CA ARG A 88 -5.88 -0.15 13.38
C ARG A 88 -5.43 0.22 11.98
N VAL A 89 -4.42 -0.50 11.48
CA VAL A 89 -3.87 -0.30 10.15
C VAL A 89 -3.76 -1.63 9.40
N ILE A 90 -4.40 -1.70 8.24
CA ILE A 90 -4.20 -2.81 7.30
C ILE A 90 -3.28 -2.33 6.18
N LEU A 91 -2.11 -2.97 6.07
CA LEU A 91 -1.16 -2.78 4.98
C LEU A 91 -1.47 -3.75 3.84
N VAL A 92 -1.80 -3.24 2.67
CA VAL A 92 -1.89 -4.02 1.42
C VAL A 92 -0.63 -3.78 0.60
N THR A 93 0.19 -4.82 0.43
CA THR A 93 1.52 -4.70 -0.19
C THR A 93 2.01 -5.98 -0.87
N SER A 94 3.08 -5.87 -1.65
CA SER A 94 3.88 -6.98 -2.13
C SER A 94 5.20 -7.03 -1.33
N PRO A 95 5.36 -7.97 -0.37
CA PRO A 95 6.59 -8.11 0.42
C PRO A 95 7.75 -8.61 -0.45
N ARG A 96 8.95 -8.71 0.14
CA ARG A 96 10.08 -9.33 -0.56
C ARG A 96 9.82 -10.81 -0.79
N HIS A 97 10.10 -11.28 -1.99
CA HIS A 97 10.13 -12.69 -2.35
C HIS A 97 11.58 -13.09 -2.68
N PHE A 98 12.13 -14.04 -1.93
CA PHE A 98 13.52 -14.52 -2.06
C PHE A 98 14.53 -13.37 -2.10
N GLY A 99 14.35 -12.36 -1.24
CA GLY A 99 15.22 -11.20 -1.11
C GLY A 99 15.02 -10.10 -2.16
N ARG A 100 14.19 -10.33 -3.20
CA ARG A 100 13.84 -9.34 -4.22
C ARG A 100 12.50 -8.69 -3.92
N VAL A 101 12.35 -7.42 -4.27
CA VAL A 101 11.10 -6.68 -4.10
C VAL A 101 10.70 -6.04 -5.42
N PHE A 102 9.44 -6.20 -5.79
CA PHE A 102 8.79 -5.44 -6.85
C PHE A 102 7.44 -4.98 -6.30
N ASN A 103 7.43 -3.78 -5.74
CA ASN A 103 6.32 -3.23 -4.98
C ASN A 103 6.01 -1.81 -5.47
N PRO A 104 5.27 -1.66 -6.59
CA PRO A 104 5.03 -0.35 -7.20
C PRO A 104 4.15 0.55 -6.32
N VAL A 105 3.30 -0.04 -5.47
CA VAL A 105 2.46 0.71 -4.55
C VAL A 105 2.12 -0.12 -3.32
N SER A 106 2.08 0.51 -2.15
CA SER A 106 1.54 -0.03 -0.91
C SER A 106 0.45 0.85 -0.35
N PHE A 107 -0.64 0.23 0.10
CA PHE A 107 -1.78 0.94 0.66
C PHE A 107 -1.89 0.68 2.15
N TYR A 108 -2.15 1.73 2.93
CA TYR A 108 -2.40 1.66 4.36
C TYR A 108 -3.83 2.12 4.61
N TYR A 109 -4.71 1.19 4.99
CA TYR A 109 -6.08 1.52 5.38
C TYR A 109 -6.13 1.73 6.88
N VAL A 110 -6.50 2.95 7.30
CA VAL A 110 -6.48 3.38 8.69
C VAL A 110 -7.90 3.41 9.24
N PHE A 111 -8.13 2.66 10.31
CA PHE A 111 -9.43 2.52 10.95
C PHE A 111 -9.42 3.12 12.36
N ASP A 112 -10.53 3.72 12.75
CA ASP A 112 -10.76 4.19 14.11
C ASP A 112 -11.27 3.08 15.05
N ALA A 113 -11.52 3.44 16.31
CA ALA A 113 -12.02 2.51 17.34
C ALA A 113 -13.41 1.94 17.01
N ALA A 114 -14.18 2.62 16.16
CA ALA A 114 -15.49 2.16 15.69
C ALA A 114 -15.37 1.31 14.40
N GLU A 115 -14.16 0.91 14.03
CA GLU A 115 -13.85 0.13 12.82
C GLU A 115 -14.22 0.86 11.52
N LYS A 116 -14.36 2.19 11.57
CA LYS A 116 -14.64 3.01 10.39
C LYS A 116 -13.35 3.45 9.72
N LEU A 117 -13.31 3.35 8.39
CA LEU A 117 -12.18 3.84 7.59
C LEU A 117 -12.09 5.37 7.73
N THR A 118 -10.99 5.83 8.31
CA THR A 118 -10.71 7.27 8.53
C THR A 118 -9.98 7.87 7.34
N CYS A 119 -8.93 7.20 6.88
CA CYS A 119 -8.17 7.59 5.69
C CYS A 119 -7.49 6.37 5.08
N ALA A 120 -6.96 6.56 3.87
CA ALA A 120 -5.97 5.66 3.29
C ALA A 120 -4.67 6.43 3.04
N VAL A 121 -3.54 5.72 3.03
CA VAL A 121 -2.26 6.25 2.57
C VAL A 121 -1.78 5.37 1.42
N ALA A 122 -1.36 5.97 0.32
CA ALA A 122 -0.76 5.26 -0.80
C ALA A 122 0.72 5.65 -0.90
N GLU A 123 1.61 4.69 -0.62
CA GLU A 123 3.04 4.80 -0.89
C GLU A 123 3.30 4.29 -2.29
N VAL A 124 3.68 5.18 -3.20
CA VAL A 124 3.96 4.87 -4.60
C VAL A 124 5.47 4.88 -4.82
N ASN A 125 5.98 3.80 -5.39
CA ASN A 125 7.41 3.62 -5.69
C ASN A 125 7.61 3.65 -7.20
N ASN A 126 8.66 4.31 -7.67
CA ASN A 126 9.05 4.26 -9.08
C ASN A 126 10.26 3.36 -9.32
N THR A 127 10.55 3.08 -10.59
CA THR A 127 11.70 2.25 -11.00
C THR A 127 13.05 2.95 -10.81
N PHE A 128 13.06 4.23 -10.45
CA PHE A 128 14.27 5.01 -10.18
C PHE A 128 14.66 4.98 -8.69
N GLY A 129 13.90 4.27 -7.85
CA GLY A 129 14.16 4.14 -6.43
C GLY A 129 13.59 5.29 -5.58
N GLU A 130 12.83 6.20 -6.19
CA GLU A 130 12.14 7.26 -5.47
C GLU A 130 10.80 6.75 -4.94
N ARG A 131 10.28 7.43 -3.92
CA ARG A 131 8.99 7.13 -3.30
C ARG A 131 8.20 8.40 -3.06
N HIS A 132 6.88 8.28 -3.14
CA HIS A 132 5.97 9.35 -2.79
C HIS A 132 4.80 8.83 -1.98
N ILE A 133 4.43 9.55 -0.92
CA ILE A 133 3.36 9.17 0.01
C ILE A 133 2.18 10.10 -0.20
N TYR A 134 1.06 9.54 -0.66
CA TYR A 134 -0.20 10.24 -0.80
C TYR A 134 -1.09 9.97 0.42
N LEU A 135 -1.52 11.04 1.10
CA LEU A 135 -2.61 10.93 2.07
C LEU A 135 -3.95 11.07 1.36
N LEU A 136 -4.78 10.03 1.45
CA LEU A 136 -6.09 9.95 0.84
C LEU A 136 -7.16 10.18 1.91
N ARG A 137 -7.69 11.41 1.98
CA ARG A 137 -8.76 11.79 2.90
C ARG A 137 -10.10 11.62 2.21
N ARG A 138 -11.09 11.10 2.95
CA ARG A 138 -12.46 11.03 2.44
C ARG A 138 -13.01 12.46 2.37
N ALA A 139 -13.53 12.87 1.20
CA ALA A 139 -14.30 14.10 1.13
C ALA A 139 -15.58 13.91 1.96
N GLU A 140 -15.93 14.90 2.78
CA GLU A 140 -17.04 14.80 3.76
C GLU A 140 -18.44 14.60 3.12
N ALA A 141 -18.54 14.66 1.78
CA ALA A 141 -19.82 14.74 1.06
C ALA A 141 -19.96 13.79 -0.16
N GLU A 142 -19.16 12.73 -0.26
CA GLU A 142 -19.37 11.70 -1.29
C GLU A 142 -19.90 10.41 -0.66
N ASP A 143 -21.24 10.32 -0.60
CA ASP A 143 -21.90 9.02 -0.68
C ASP A 143 -21.62 8.45 -2.07
N ASP A 144 -20.86 7.35 -2.13
CA ASP A 144 -20.56 6.68 -3.40
C ASP A 144 -21.85 6.06 -3.99
N PRO A 145 -22.26 6.40 -5.22
CA PRO A 145 -23.40 5.79 -5.90
C PRO A 145 -23.18 4.32 -6.31
N GLY A 146 -21.95 3.78 -6.17
CA GLY A 146 -21.52 2.50 -6.77
C GLY A 146 -21.42 1.29 -5.84
N GLY A 147 -21.67 1.44 -4.53
CA GLY A 147 -21.61 0.33 -3.57
C GLY A 147 -20.21 -0.02 -3.04
N PHE A 148 -19.19 0.80 -3.30
CA PHE A 148 -17.87 0.64 -2.67
C PHE A 148 -17.79 1.42 -1.35
N PRO A 149 -17.00 0.94 -0.36
CA PRO A 149 -17.00 1.54 0.99
C PRO A 149 -16.35 2.93 1.05
N ALA A 150 -15.49 3.28 0.09
CA ALA A 150 -14.85 4.58 -0.04
C ALA A 150 -14.26 4.81 -1.45
N ARG A 151 -14.20 6.08 -1.86
CA ARG A 151 -13.50 6.54 -3.06
C ARG A 151 -12.58 7.71 -2.69
N PHE A 152 -11.43 7.80 -3.35
CA PHE A 152 -10.45 8.85 -3.10
C PHE A 152 -9.90 9.37 -4.42
N THR A 153 -9.58 10.66 -4.45
CA THR A 153 -8.94 11.31 -5.60
C THR A 153 -7.73 12.11 -5.10
N ALA A 154 -6.60 12.03 -5.79
CA ALA A 154 -5.38 12.75 -5.46
C ALA A 154 -4.68 13.29 -6.72
N PRO A 155 -4.19 14.54 -6.72
CA PRO A 155 -3.45 15.08 -7.85
C PRO A 155 -2.19 14.25 -8.09
N LYS A 156 -1.91 13.91 -9.35
CA LYS A 156 -0.70 13.16 -9.70
C LYS A 156 0.51 14.06 -9.47
N ALA A 157 1.30 13.76 -8.45
CA ALA A 157 2.47 14.53 -8.06
C ALA A 157 3.78 13.74 -8.19
N PHE A 158 3.73 12.53 -8.77
CA PHE A 158 4.88 11.62 -8.83
C PHE A 158 5.06 10.96 -10.20
N HIS A 159 6.28 11.02 -10.72
CA HIS A 159 6.62 10.47 -12.03
C HIS A 159 6.89 8.97 -11.90
N VAL A 160 5.87 8.19 -12.28
CA VAL A 160 5.86 6.72 -12.13
C VAL A 160 6.17 5.97 -13.42
N SER A 161 6.18 6.63 -14.58
CA SER A 161 6.38 5.99 -15.87
C SER A 161 6.89 6.99 -16.90
N PRO A 162 7.91 6.63 -17.71
CA PRO A 162 8.40 7.48 -18.81
C PRO A 162 7.39 7.64 -19.96
N PHE A 163 6.27 6.89 -19.92
CA PHE A 163 5.24 6.92 -20.96
C PHE A 163 3.99 7.71 -20.58
N ASN A 164 3.88 8.16 -19.32
CA ASN A 164 2.72 8.90 -18.84
C ASN A 164 3.16 10.24 -18.24
N ASP A 165 2.72 11.33 -18.87
CA ASP A 165 2.96 12.68 -18.40
C ASP A 165 2.42 12.91 -16.98
N MET A 166 2.97 13.92 -16.29
CA MET A 166 2.61 14.25 -14.91
C MET A 166 1.20 14.84 -14.77
N GLU A 167 0.57 15.22 -15.89
CA GLU A 167 -0.76 15.81 -15.89
C GLU A 167 -1.84 14.77 -15.52
N GLY A 168 -2.81 15.20 -14.69
CA GLY A 168 -3.98 14.41 -14.32
C GLY A 168 -4.05 14.06 -12.82
N THR A 169 -4.89 13.08 -12.52
CA THR A 169 -5.32 12.77 -11.16
C THR A 169 -5.40 11.24 -10.98
N TYR A 170 -5.03 10.74 -9.81
CA TYR A 170 -5.37 9.38 -9.37
C TYR A 170 -6.77 9.40 -8.79
N ALA A 171 -7.67 8.51 -9.23
CA ALA A 171 -9.08 8.47 -8.82
C ALA A 171 -9.63 7.04 -8.71
#